data_AF-A0A5N5KW50-F1
#
_entry.id   AF-A0A5N5KW50-F1
#
_cell.length_a   1.000
_cell.length_b   1.000
_cell.length_c   1.000
_cell.angle_alpha   90.00
_cell.angle_beta   90.00
_cell.angle_gamma   90.00
#
_symmetry.space_group_name_H-M   'P 1'
#
loop_
_entity.id
_entity.type
_entity.pdbx_description
1 polymer ?
#
loop_
_entity_poly.entity_id
_entity_poly.type
_entity_poly.pdbx_seq_one_letter_code
_entity_poly.pdbx_strand_id
1 'polypeptide(L)'
;MVNGSNFKSWKDNLFIVLGVMDLNLALRSNSPPPLTDESTSDEKRDMERWEKSNRMCMMIMKRAIPEPFRGTLSDQITTAKEFLANIEKRFVKNEKAEIALQLELSEDLLVHLVLISLPAQFNQFKVTYNCQKETWSLNELISHCVQEEERLKQDRT
;
A
#
# COMPACT_ATOMS: atom_id res chain seq x y z
N MET A 1 -14.26 7.34 -3.12
CA MET A 1 -15.53 6.83 -2.58
C MET A 1 -15.40 5.32 -2.49
N VAL A 2 -15.81 4.65 -1.40
CA VAL A 2 -15.83 3.18 -1.31
C VAL A 2 -17.24 2.66 -1.00
N ASN A 3 -17.87 1.98 -1.93
CA ASN A 3 -19.12 1.23 -1.84
C ASN A 3 -18.85 -0.25 -2.16
N GLY A 4 -19.89 -1.09 -2.17
CA GLY A 4 -19.75 -2.50 -2.55
C GLY A 4 -19.11 -2.74 -3.92
N SER A 5 -19.31 -1.83 -4.89
CA SER A 5 -18.81 -1.99 -6.27
C SER A 5 -17.36 -1.55 -6.49
N ASN A 6 -16.79 -0.70 -5.63
CA ASN A 6 -15.40 -0.23 -5.74
C ASN A 6 -14.52 -0.64 -4.53
N PHE A 7 -15.07 -1.39 -3.56
CA PHE A 7 -14.31 -1.99 -2.46
C PHE A 7 -13.10 -2.77 -2.97
N LYS A 8 -13.28 -3.47 -4.10
CA LYS A 8 -12.20 -4.16 -4.81
C LYS A 8 -11.08 -3.19 -5.21
N SER A 9 -11.40 -2.08 -5.87
CA SER A 9 -10.43 -1.05 -6.27
C SER A 9 -9.74 -0.39 -5.07
N TRP A 10 -10.48 -0.12 -3.99
CA TRP A 10 -9.88 0.39 -2.75
C TRP A 10 -8.91 -0.61 -2.12
N LYS A 11 -9.30 -1.88 -2.06
CA LYS A 11 -8.47 -2.96 -1.52
C LYS A 11 -7.20 -3.09 -2.35
N ASP A 12 -7.29 -3.01 -3.68
CA ASP A 12 -6.14 -3.04 -4.58
C ASP A 12 -5.20 -1.85 -4.33
N ASN A 13 -5.73 -0.62 -4.24
CA ASN A 13 -4.93 0.58 -3.93
C ASN A 13 -4.25 0.47 -2.56
N LEU A 14 -4.95 -0.02 -1.54
CA LEU A 14 -4.38 -0.27 -0.22
C LEU A 14 -3.22 -1.27 -0.30
N PHE A 15 -3.37 -2.36 -1.05
CA PHE A 15 -2.30 -3.35 -1.23
C PHE A 15 -1.10 -2.79 -1.98
N ILE A 16 -1.31 -1.92 -2.98
CA ILE A 16 -0.23 -1.24 -3.71
C ILE A 16 0.56 -0.35 -2.75
N VAL A 17 -0.12 0.51 -1.98
CA VAL A 17 0.52 1.44 -1.03
C VAL A 17 1.30 0.69 0.04
N LEU A 18 0.67 -0.30 0.68
CA LEU A 18 1.34 -1.12 1.69
C LEU A 18 2.47 -1.95 1.10
N GLY A 19 2.37 -2.36 -0.17
CA GLY A 19 3.42 -3.09 -0.87
C GLY A 19 4.65 -2.25 -1.16
N VAL A 20 4.49 -1.02 -1.67
CA VAL A 20 5.63 -0.14 -1.95
C VAL A 20 6.32 0.32 -0.66
N MET A 21 5.57 0.41 0.44
CA MET A 21 6.13 0.73 1.75
C MET A 21 6.78 -0.46 2.47
N ASP A 22 6.75 -1.68 1.89
CA ASP A 22 7.19 -2.93 2.53
C ASP A 22 6.48 -3.21 3.87
N LEU A 23 5.19 -2.91 3.93
CA LEU A 23 4.34 -3.03 5.12
C LEU A 23 3.24 -4.08 4.97
N ASN A 24 3.14 -4.80 3.85
CA ASN A 24 2.05 -5.75 3.60
C ASN A 24 2.31 -7.17 4.12
N LEU A 25 3.42 -7.42 4.82
CA LEU A 25 3.81 -8.74 5.35
C LEU A 25 2.69 -9.38 6.19
N ALA A 26 2.08 -8.65 7.11
CA ALA A 26 1.01 -9.14 7.99
C ALA A 26 -0.31 -9.43 7.26
N LEU A 27 -0.51 -8.88 6.07
CA LEU A 27 -1.65 -9.21 5.21
C LEU A 27 -1.39 -10.47 4.37
N ARG A 28 -0.13 -10.76 4.04
CA ARG A 28 0.28 -11.90 3.20
C ARG A 28 0.52 -13.17 4.02
N SER A 29 1.14 -13.03 5.19
CA SER A 29 1.57 -14.15 6.03
C SER A 29 0.77 -14.24 7.32
N ASN A 30 0.59 -15.45 7.84
CA ASN A 30 -0.03 -15.65 9.16
C ASN A 30 0.88 -15.13 10.27
N SER A 31 0.30 -14.88 11.45
CA SER A 31 1.08 -14.50 12.64
C SER A 31 2.16 -15.55 12.91
N PRO A 32 3.41 -15.13 13.16
CA PRO A 32 4.46 -16.01 13.65
C PRO A 32 4.04 -16.69 14.96
N PRO A 33 4.61 -17.86 15.27
CA PRO A 33 4.44 -18.49 16.58
C PRO A 33 4.94 -17.57 17.70
N PRO A 34 4.34 -17.63 18.91
CA PRO A 34 4.84 -16.90 20.07
C PRO A 34 6.31 -17.23 20.34
N LEU A 35 7.11 -16.20 20.68
CA LEU A 35 8.51 -16.40 21.04
C LEU A 35 8.61 -17.18 22.37
N THR A 36 9.62 -18.03 22.45
CA THR A 36 10.03 -18.74 23.65
C THR A 36 11.45 -18.32 24.04
N ASP A 37 11.91 -18.71 25.23
CA ASP A 37 13.28 -18.42 25.68
C ASP A 37 14.36 -19.05 24.77
N GLU A 38 13.98 -20.07 23.99
CA GLU A 38 14.84 -20.76 23.01
C GLU A 38 14.80 -20.11 21.61
N SER A 39 13.96 -19.09 21.39
CA SER A 39 13.82 -18.48 20.07
C SER A 39 15.12 -17.83 19.60
N THR A 40 15.47 -18.15 18.37
CA THR A 40 16.63 -17.64 17.67
C THR A 40 16.53 -16.13 17.44
N SER A 41 17.68 -15.49 17.20
CA SER A 41 17.71 -14.07 16.85
C SER A 41 16.94 -13.77 15.55
N ASP A 42 16.87 -14.73 14.62
CA ASP A 42 16.16 -14.57 13.36
C ASP A 42 14.64 -14.63 13.55
N GLU A 43 14.14 -15.56 14.38
CA GLU A 43 12.72 -15.66 14.73
C GLU A 43 12.21 -14.40 15.45
N LYS A 44 13.02 -13.83 16.35
CA LYS A 44 12.72 -12.56 17.02
C LYS A 44 12.58 -11.42 16.01
N ARG A 45 13.51 -11.32 15.06
CA ARG A 45 13.48 -10.29 14.00
C ARG A 45 12.26 -10.44 13.09
N ASP A 46 11.88 -11.67 12.77
CA ASP A 46 10.72 -11.94 11.92
C ASP A 46 9.41 -11.61 12.63
N MET A 47 9.31 -11.89 13.93
CA MET A 47 8.19 -11.43 14.76
C MET A 47 8.08 -9.90 14.78
N GLU A 48 9.17 -9.19 15.08
CA GLU A 48 9.17 -7.72 15.12
C GLU A 48 8.76 -7.11 13.77
N ARG A 49 9.27 -7.65 12.66
CA ARG A 49 8.91 -7.22 11.31
C ARG A 49 7.42 -7.44 11.04
N TRP A 50 6.89 -8.60 11.40
CA TRP A 50 5.48 -8.92 11.23
C TRP A 50 4.60 -8.02 12.10
N GLU A 51 4.94 -7.81 13.37
CA GLU A 51 4.18 -6.95 14.28
C GLU A 51 4.18 -5.48 13.84
N LYS A 52 5.32 -4.97 13.37
CA LYS A 52 5.41 -3.62 12.80
C LYS A 52 4.50 -3.49 11.59
N SER A 53 4.55 -4.46 10.67
CA SER A 53 3.68 -4.51 9.49
C SER A 53 2.20 -4.57 9.90
N ASN A 54 1.85 -5.42 10.87
CA ASN A 54 0.49 -5.57 11.39
C ASN A 54 -0.05 -4.26 11.98
N ARG A 55 0.74 -3.61 12.85
CA ARG A 55 0.40 -2.34 13.48
C ARG A 55 0.16 -1.24 12.46
N MET A 56 1.06 -1.10 11.48
CA MET A 56 0.97 -0.06 10.45
C MET A 56 -0.22 -0.29 9.52
N CYS A 57 -0.45 -1.53 9.08
CA CYS A 57 -1.64 -1.89 8.29
C CYS A 57 -2.92 -1.52 9.05
N MET A 58 -2.99 -1.85 10.35
CA MET A 58 -4.13 -1.51 11.20
C MET A 58 -4.34 -0.01 11.31
N MET A 59 -3.29 0.78 11.53
CA MET A 59 -3.39 2.24 11.60
C MET A 59 -3.90 2.84 10.28
N ILE A 60 -3.37 2.39 9.14
CA ILE A 60 -3.77 2.87 7.82
C ILE A 60 -5.23 2.51 7.54
N MET A 61 -5.61 1.24 7.73
CA MET A 61 -6.98 0.78 7.50
C MET A 61 -7.99 1.42 8.47
N LYS A 62 -7.66 1.55 9.76
CA LYS A 62 -8.53 2.25 10.72
C LYS A 62 -8.67 3.72 10.36
N ARG A 63 -7.61 4.41 9.91
CA ARG A 63 -7.73 5.79 9.42
C ARG A 63 -8.56 5.88 8.14
N ALA A 64 -8.34 4.95 7.22
CA ALA A 64 -8.99 4.89 5.93
C ALA A 64 -10.42 4.32 5.98
N ILE A 65 -10.95 3.93 7.15
CA ILE A 65 -12.31 3.45 7.34
C ILE A 65 -12.91 4.16 8.56
N PRO A 66 -13.99 4.96 8.41
CA PRO A 66 -14.51 5.75 9.50
C PRO A 66 -15.13 4.81 10.56
N GLU A 67 -15.09 5.23 11.81
CA GLU A 67 -15.51 4.43 12.97
C GLU A 67 -16.90 3.77 12.84
N PRO A 68 -17.96 4.46 12.33
CA PRO A 68 -19.29 3.86 12.16
C PRO A 68 -19.31 2.60 11.29
N PHE A 69 -18.32 2.44 10.42
CA PHE A 69 -18.25 1.35 9.45
C PHE A 69 -17.33 0.21 9.87
N ARG A 70 -16.45 0.44 10.85
CA ARG A 70 -15.61 -0.63 11.46
C ARG A 70 -16.46 -1.60 12.27
N GLY A 71 -17.51 -1.04 12.89
CA GLY A 71 -18.50 -1.72 13.73
C GLY A 71 -17.97 -2.33 15.01
N THR A 72 -18.85 -3.03 15.72
CA THR A 72 -18.72 -3.43 17.14
C THR A 72 -17.55 -4.35 17.48
N LEU A 73 -16.92 -5.00 16.49
CA LEU A 73 -15.81 -5.94 16.71
C LEU A 73 -14.44 -5.35 16.34
N SER A 74 -14.39 -4.08 15.89
CA SER A 74 -13.14 -3.41 15.47
C SER A 74 -12.07 -3.34 16.56
N ASP A 75 -12.49 -3.29 17.82
CA ASP A 75 -11.58 -3.13 18.96
C ASP A 75 -11.06 -4.46 19.51
N GLN A 76 -11.73 -5.57 19.18
CA GLN A 76 -11.29 -6.92 19.55
C GLN A 76 -10.33 -7.53 18.53
N ILE A 77 -10.33 -7.03 17.29
CA ILE A 77 -9.47 -7.53 16.22
C ILE A 77 -8.06 -6.99 16.40
N THR A 78 -7.11 -7.89 16.62
CA THR A 78 -5.68 -7.57 16.82
C THR A 78 -4.86 -7.69 15.53
N THR A 79 -5.36 -8.42 14.52
CA THR A 79 -4.64 -8.64 13.27
C THR A 79 -5.23 -7.86 12.09
N ALA A 80 -4.36 -7.28 11.28
CA ALA A 80 -4.69 -6.57 10.05
C ALA A 80 -5.46 -7.47 9.07
N LYS A 81 -5.08 -8.75 9.00
CA LYS A 81 -5.71 -9.74 8.12
C LYS A 81 -7.16 -10.02 8.52
N GLU A 82 -7.44 -10.22 9.80
CA GLU A 82 -8.80 -10.39 10.30
C GLU A 82 -9.63 -9.11 10.16
N PHE A 83 -9.01 -7.95 10.37
CA PHE A 83 -9.67 -6.66 10.22
C PHE A 83 -10.16 -6.47 8.79
N LEU A 84 -9.27 -6.70 7.81
CA LEU A 84 -9.62 -6.62 6.39
C LEU A 84 -10.73 -7.62 6.03
N ALA A 85 -10.67 -8.85 6.53
CA ALA A 85 -11.70 -9.87 6.28
C ALA A 85 -13.06 -9.49 6.91
N ASN A 86 -13.07 -8.85 8.08
CA ASN A 86 -14.30 -8.36 8.72
C ASN A 86 -14.95 -7.27 7.87
N ILE A 87 -14.14 -6.33 7.38
CA ILE A 87 -14.59 -5.25 6.51
C ILE A 87 -15.14 -5.82 5.20
N GLU A 88 -14.42 -6.73 4.54
CA GLU A 88 -14.87 -7.38 3.30
C GLU A 88 -16.23 -8.08 3.47
N LYS A 89 -16.43 -8.81 4.58
CA LYS A 89 -17.73 -9.43 4.90
C LYS A 89 -18.87 -8.42 5.07
N ARG A 90 -18.58 -7.20 5.55
CA ARG A 90 -19.60 -6.15 5.73
C ARG A 90 -19.98 -5.51 4.40
N PHE A 91 -19.01 -5.23 3.54
CA PHE A 91 -19.27 -4.66 2.21
C PHE A 91 -20.02 -5.62 1.30
N VAL A 92 -19.76 -6.93 1.39
CA VAL A 92 -20.55 -7.95 0.69
C VAL A 92 -22.00 -7.98 1.19
N LYS A 93 -22.24 -7.71 2.47
CA LYS A 93 -23.59 -7.73 3.08
C LYS A 93 -24.36 -6.43 2.91
N ASN A 94 -23.70 -5.32 2.60
CA ASN A 94 -24.31 -3.99 2.57
C ASN A 94 -24.10 -3.34 1.20
N GLU A 95 -24.84 -3.80 0.19
CA GLU A 95 -24.84 -3.22 -1.17
C GLU A 95 -25.20 -1.73 -1.20
N LYS A 96 -25.87 -1.21 -0.17
CA LYS A 96 -26.30 0.19 -0.05
C LYS A 96 -25.38 1.08 0.81
N ALA A 97 -24.28 0.55 1.34
CA ALA A 97 -23.32 1.37 2.08
C ALA A 97 -22.50 2.23 1.13
N GLU A 98 -23.00 3.43 0.84
CA GLU A 98 -22.21 4.49 0.24
C GLU A 98 -21.33 5.12 1.32
N ILE A 99 -20.03 4.80 1.30
CA ILE A 99 -19.07 5.34 2.25
C ILE A 99 -18.10 6.23 1.49
N ALA A 100 -17.98 7.49 1.90
CA ALA A 100 -16.98 8.41 1.38
C ALA A 100 -15.60 8.01 1.94
N LEU A 101 -14.97 7.02 1.31
CA LEU A 101 -13.58 6.67 1.55
C LEU A 101 -12.76 6.95 0.30
N GLN A 102 -11.81 7.85 0.45
CA GLN A 102 -10.75 8.11 -0.51
C GLN A 102 -9.46 7.87 0.25
N LEU A 103 -8.78 6.77 -0.05
CA LEU A 103 -7.32 6.79 -0.02
C LEU A 103 -6.92 7.60 -1.26
N GLU A 104 -7.15 8.91 -1.21
CA GLU A 104 -6.54 9.83 -2.16
C GLU A 104 -5.05 9.81 -1.85
N LEU A 105 -4.32 9.03 -2.64
CA LEU A 105 -2.89 9.17 -2.71
C LEU A 105 -2.66 10.53 -3.35
N SER A 106 -2.00 11.43 -2.62
CA SER A 106 -1.58 12.71 -3.19
C SER A 106 -0.83 12.43 -4.49
N GLU A 107 -1.03 13.28 -5.49
CA GLU A 107 -0.34 13.18 -6.77
C GLU A 107 1.19 13.11 -6.58
N ASP A 108 1.72 13.84 -5.59
CA ASP A 108 3.13 13.78 -5.19
C ASP A 108 3.55 12.39 -4.70
N LEU A 109 2.67 11.69 -3.97
CA LEU A 109 2.93 10.34 -3.50
C LEU A 109 2.91 9.37 -4.69
N LEU A 110 1.96 9.51 -5.61
CA LEU A 110 1.90 8.69 -6.83
C LEU A 110 3.16 8.84 -7.68
N VAL A 111 3.63 10.08 -7.86
CA VAL A 111 4.86 10.39 -8.60
C VAL A 111 6.07 9.73 -7.94
N HIS A 112 6.22 9.86 -6.62
CA HIS A 112 7.29 9.17 -5.89
C HIS A 112 7.20 7.63 -6.00
N LEU A 113 6.01 7.04 -5.92
CA LEU A 113 5.81 5.60 -6.04
C LEU A 113 6.25 5.10 -7.43
N VAL A 114 5.86 5.82 -8.49
CA VAL A 114 6.27 5.50 -9.87
C VAL A 114 7.80 5.58 -9.99
N LEU A 115 8.43 6.65 -9.52
CA LEU A 115 9.89 6.81 -9.56
C LEU A 115 10.64 5.69 -8.82
N ILE A 116 10.14 5.25 -7.68
CA ILE A 116 10.71 4.12 -6.94
C ILE A 116 10.58 2.83 -7.76
N SER A 117 9.42 2.59 -8.38
CA SER A 117 9.15 1.37 -9.16
C SER A 117 9.91 1.28 -10.49
N LEU A 118 10.39 2.40 -11.04
CA LEU A 118 11.05 2.41 -12.34
C LEU A 118 12.31 1.51 -12.36
N PRO A 119 12.59 0.78 -13.45
CA PRO A 119 13.75 -0.12 -13.53
C PRO A 119 15.09 0.63 -13.45
N ALA A 120 16.17 -0.09 -13.13
CA ALA A 120 17.52 0.50 -12.98
C ALA A 120 18.04 1.23 -14.24
N GLN A 121 17.57 0.85 -15.44
CA GLN A 121 17.92 1.55 -16.68
C GLN A 121 17.41 3.00 -16.73
N PHE A 122 16.43 3.36 -15.89
CA PHE A 122 15.92 4.73 -15.72
C PHE A 122 16.67 5.49 -14.60
N ASN A 123 17.80 5.00 -14.08
CA ASN A 123 18.50 5.67 -12.98
C ASN A 123 18.91 7.12 -13.32
N GLN A 124 19.34 7.37 -14.55
CA GLN A 124 19.68 8.73 -14.99
C GLN A 124 18.46 9.65 -14.95
N PHE A 125 17.32 9.17 -15.43
CA PHE A 125 16.03 9.85 -15.34
C PHE A 125 15.62 10.17 -13.90
N LYS A 126 15.76 9.20 -12.96
CA LYS A 126 15.47 9.43 -11.54
C LYS A 126 16.36 10.51 -10.93
N VAL A 127 17.65 10.53 -11.27
CA VAL A 127 18.59 11.55 -10.77
C VAL A 127 18.20 12.93 -11.30
N THR A 128 17.87 13.03 -12.59
CA THR A 128 17.38 14.28 -13.20
C THR A 128 16.13 14.80 -12.48
N TYR A 129 15.15 13.93 -12.24
CA TYR A 129 13.96 14.27 -11.46
C TYR A 129 14.32 14.75 -10.04
N ASN A 130 15.19 14.05 -9.33
CA ASN A 130 15.57 14.43 -7.96
C ASN A 130 16.39 15.73 -7.88
N CYS A 131 17.11 16.09 -8.94
CA CYS A 131 17.91 17.32 -9.01
C CYS A 131 17.08 18.55 -9.40
N GLN A 132 15.91 18.36 -10.01
CA GLN A 132 15.03 19.46 -10.38
C GLN A 132 14.18 19.91 -9.18
N LYS A 133 13.77 21.18 -9.17
CA LYS A 133 12.94 21.75 -8.10
C LYS A 133 11.45 21.71 -8.40
N GLU A 134 11.07 21.35 -9.62
CA GLU A 134 9.69 21.29 -10.09
C GLU A 134 9.10 19.89 -9.85
N THR A 135 7.90 19.87 -9.28
CA THR A 135 7.10 18.66 -9.10
C THR A 135 6.31 18.42 -10.38
N TRP A 136 6.49 17.25 -10.99
CA TRP A 136 5.68 16.86 -12.15
C TRP A 136 4.35 16.27 -11.71
N SER A 137 3.30 16.54 -12.48
CA SER A 137 2.06 15.78 -12.42
C SER A 137 2.31 14.32 -12.85
N LEU A 138 1.39 13.43 -12.49
CA LEU A 138 1.50 12.02 -12.89
C LEU A 138 1.51 11.87 -14.42
N ASN A 139 0.74 12.70 -15.13
CA ASN A 139 0.66 12.67 -16.58
C ASN A 139 1.97 13.11 -17.24
N GLU A 140 2.60 14.16 -16.72
CA GLU A 140 3.93 14.61 -17.19
C GLU A 140 4.99 13.54 -16.93
N LEU A 141 4.99 12.93 -15.75
CA LEU A 141 5.90 11.83 -15.43
C LEU A 141 5.73 10.65 -16.41
N ILE A 142 4.49 10.26 -16.72
CA ILE A 142 4.22 9.19 -17.69
C ILE A 142 4.76 9.58 -19.07
N SER A 143 4.50 10.81 -19.53
CA SER A 143 4.98 11.29 -20.83
C SER A 143 6.50 11.24 -20.91
N HIS A 144 7.20 11.70 -19.88
CA HIS A 144 8.66 11.66 -19.84
C HIS A 144 9.21 10.22 -19.73
N CYS A 145 8.53 9.32 -19.01
CA CYS A 145 8.92 7.91 -18.96
C CYS A 145 8.83 7.25 -20.34
N VAL A 146 7.76 7.53 -21.11
CA VAL A 146 7.60 7.00 -22.48
C VAL A 146 8.71 7.51 -23.39
N GLN A 147 9.02 8.81 -23.34
CA GLN A 147 10.09 9.41 -24.12
C GLN A 147 11.47 8.82 -23.78
N GLU A 148 11.76 8.64 -22.49
CA GLU A 148 13.00 8.02 -22.04
C GLU A 148 13.10 6.54 -22.45
N GLU A 149 11.98 5.81 -22.47
CA GLU A 149 11.94 4.43 -22.97
C GLU A 149 12.28 4.35 -24.47
N GLU A 150 11.77 5.28 -25.28
CA GLU A 150 12.10 5.37 -26.71
C GLU A 150 13.58 5.70 -26.92
N ARG A 151 14.13 6.64 -26.14
CA ARG A 151 15.57 6.97 -26.17
C ARG A 151 16.43 5.74 -25.84
N LEU A 152 16.07 4.99 -24.79
CA LEU A 152 16.78 3.77 -24.39
C LEU A 152 16.69 2.66 -25.44
N LYS A 153 15.62 2.61 -26.24
CA LYS A 153 15.50 1.67 -27.38
C LYS A 153 16.42 2.07 -28.53
N GLN A 154 16.55 3.37 -28.80
CA GLN A 154 17.45 3.89 -29.84
C GLN A 154 18.93 3.69 -29.49
N ASP A 155 19.33 3.93 -28.23
CA ASP A 155 20.72 3.72 -27.76
C ASP A 155 21.16 2.24 -27.77
N ARG A 156 20.21 1.30 -27.88
CA ARG A 156 20.47 -0.15 -28.01
C ARG A 156 20.53 -0.65 -29.47
N THR A 157 20.31 0.24 -30.44
CA THR A 157 20.35 -0.06 -31.89
C THR A 157 21.66 0.45 -32.49
#